data_AF-A0A535FU33-F1
#
_entry.id   AF-A0A535FU33-F1
#
_cell.length_a   1.000
_cell.length_b   1.000
_cell.length_c   1.000
_cell.angle_alpha   90.00
_cell.angle_beta   90.00
_cell.angle_gamma   90.00
#
_symmetry.space_group_name_H-M   'P 1'
#
loop_
_entity.id
_entity.type
_entity.pdbx_description
1 polymer ?
#
loop_
_entity_poly.entity_id
_entity_poly.type
_entity_poly.pdbx_seq_one_letter_code
_entity_poly.pdbx_strand_id
1 'polypeptide(L)'
;RDYYEENVDVIREKKRNHRRAHPELYAGADKAKFAKRRTRETQAGGSYTKQEWQELCIKYSYRCLCCGKQEPEIKLVADHVIPVTQMGTSNIDNIQPLCGSCNSKKHNKFIDYRR
;
A
#
# COMPACT_ATOMS: atom_id res chain seq x y z
N ARG A 1 -16.13 9.81 40.72
CA ARG A 1 -16.14 10.40 39.36
C ARG A 1 -14.85 9.94 38.71
N ASP A 2 -14.93 9.29 37.56
CA ASP A 2 -13.78 8.61 36.97
C ASP A 2 -12.82 9.66 36.40
N TYR A 3 -11.59 9.70 36.93
CA TYR A 3 -10.53 10.64 36.52
C TYR A 3 -10.37 10.68 34.98
N TYR A 4 -10.59 9.53 34.34
CA TYR A 4 -10.50 9.40 32.89
C TYR A 4 -11.57 10.18 32.15
N GLU A 5 -12.81 10.18 32.66
CA GLU A 5 -13.94 10.90 32.06
C GLU A 5 -13.72 12.41 32.15
N GLU A 6 -13.21 12.88 33.29
CA GLU A 6 -12.98 14.31 33.54
C GLU A 6 -11.80 14.88 32.73
N ASN A 7 -10.88 14.03 32.28
CA ASN A 7 -9.63 14.45 31.62
C ASN A 7 -9.49 13.90 30.19
N VAL A 8 -10.57 13.35 29.61
CA VAL A 8 -10.55 12.63 28.34
C VAL A 8 -9.93 13.46 27.21
N ASP A 9 -10.27 14.74 27.12
CA ASP A 9 -9.80 15.61 26.06
C ASP A 9 -8.32 15.99 26.23
N VAL A 10 -7.89 16.27 27.46
CA VAL A 10 -6.48 16.52 27.78
C VAL A 10 -5.61 15.31 27.47
N ILE A 11 -6.08 14.11 27.85
CA ILE A 11 -5.40 12.84 27.57
C ILE A 11 -5.30 12.61 26.04
N ARG A 12 -6.38 12.88 25.30
CA ARG A 12 -6.41 12.76 23.83
C ARG A 12 -5.46 13.75 23.16
N GLU A 13 -5.44 14.99 23.61
CA GLU A 13 -4.56 16.04 23.09
C GLU A 13 -3.09 15.71 23.35
N LYS A 14 -2.74 15.32 24.57
CA LYS A 14 -1.37 14.90 24.92
C LYS A 14 -0.89 13.75 24.04
N LYS A 15 -1.74 12.74 23.81
CA LYS A 15 -1.45 11.62 22.89
C LYS A 15 -1.25 12.10 21.45
N ARG A 16 -2.06 13.06 20.97
CA ARG A 16 -1.95 13.64 19.63
C ARG A 16 -0.64 14.41 19.46
N ASN A 17 -0.28 15.23 20.43
CA ASN A 17 0.94 16.03 20.42
C ASN A 17 2.19 15.14 20.44
N HIS A 18 2.18 14.08 21.26
CA HIS A 18 3.27 13.10 21.26
C HIS A 18 3.45 12.41 19.90
N ARG A 19 2.36 11.97 19.25
CA ARG A 19 2.46 11.38 17.90
C ARG A 19 2.98 12.36 16.86
N ARG A 20 2.60 13.63 16.95
CA ARG A 20 3.06 14.69 16.03
C ARG A 20 4.54 15.02 16.24
N ALA A 21 5.01 15.01 17.49
CA ALA A 21 6.40 15.28 17.84
C ALA A 21 7.34 14.09 17.55
N HIS A 22 6.81 12.87 17.54
CA HIS A 22 7.57 11.63 17.35
C HIS A 22 7.03 10.77 16.19
N PRO A 23 6.91 11.31 14.96
CA PRO A 23 6.35 10.58 13.84
C PRO A 23 7.10 9.29 13.51
N GLU A 24 8.42 9.24 13.72
CA GLU A 24 9.28 8.08 13.50
C GLU A 24 8.90 6.87 14.39
N LEU A 25 8.45 7.11 15.62
CA LEU A 25 8.02 6.04 16.54
C LEU A 25 6.72 5.38 16.09
N TYR A 26 5.85 6.12 15.38
CA TYR A 26 4.50 5.67 15.05
C TYR A 26 4.26 5.41 13.58
N ALA A 27 5.05 5.97 12.66
CA ALA A 27 4.78 5.95 11.22
C ALA A 27 4.58 4.52 10.67
N GLY A 28 5.40 3.55 11.09
CA GLY A 28 5.26 2.15 10.69
C GLY A 28 3.96 1.52 11.21
N ALA A 29 3.67 1.72 12.50
CA ALA A 29 2.47 1.19 13.15
C ALA A 29 1.18 1.82 12.59
N ASP A 30 1.18 3.13 12.36
CA ASP A 30 0.05 3.86 11.79
C ASP A 30 -0.20 3.43 10.34
N LYS A 31 0.85 3.32 9.50
CA LYS A 31 0.74 2.75 8.14
C LYS A 31 0.10 1.37 8.15
N ALA A 32 0.57 0.47 9.03
CA ALA A 32 0.02 -0.88 9.15
C ALA A 32 -1.45 -0.87 9.61
N LYS A 33 -1.82 0.00 10.57
CA LYS A 33 -3.20 0.17 11.04
C LYS A 33 -4.13 0.63 9.91
N PHE A 34 -3.73 1.65 9.14
CA PHE A 34 -4.52 2.14 8.02
C PHE A 34 -4.62 1.12 6.89
N ALA A 35 -3.58 0.33 6.63
CA ALA A 35 -3.65 -0.79 5.68
C ALA A 35 -4.69 -1.83 6.11
N LYS A 36 -4.60 -2.31 7.36
CA LYS A 36 -5.57 -3.28 7.92
C LYS A 36 -7.01 -2.77 7.90
N ARG A 37 -7.22 -1.48 8.20
CA ARG A 37 -8.56 -0.87 8.13
C ARG A 37 -9.10 -0.91 6.71
N ARG A 38 -8.31 -0.49 5.71
CA ARG A 38 -8.72 -0.50 4.30
C ARG A 38 -9.09 -1.90 3.82
N THR A 39 -8.26 -2.91 4.10
CA THR A 39 -8.56 -4.32 3.80
C THR A 39 -9.91 -4.76 4.38
N ARG A 40 -10.22 -4.37 5.62
CA ARG A 40 -11.52 -4.70 6.26
C ARG A 40 -12.69 -3.96 5.61
N GLU A 41 -12.53 -2.67 5.31
CA GLU A 41 -13.57 -1.82 4.72
C GLU A 41 -13.91 -2.24 3.30
N THR A 42 -12.92 -2.63 2.50
CA THR A 42 -13.12 -2.96 1.08
C THR A 42 -13.26 -4.45 0.81
N GLN A 43 -13.14 -5.29 1.84
CA GLN A 43 -13.05 -6.76 1.73
C GLN A 43 -11.93 -7.22 0.77
N ALA A 44 -11.00 -6.33 0.42
CA ALA A 44 -9.87 -6.61 -0.43
C ALA A 44 -8.91 -7.55 0.30
N GLY A 45 -9.03 -8.84 0.03
CA GLY A 45 -8.17 -9.90 0.54
C GLY A 45 -7.08 -10.30 -0.44
N GLY A 46 -6.55 -11.49 -0.25
CA GLY A 46 -5.55 -12.07 -1.15
C GLY A 46 -4.11 -11.78 -0.76
N SER A 47 -3.23 -12.56 -1.38
CA SER A 47 -1.78 -12.46 -1.22
C SER A 47 -1.12 -13.14 -2.40
N TYR A 48 0.14 -12.80 -2.65
CA TYR A 48 1.02 -13.54 -3.53
C TYR A 48 2.32 -13.87 -2.80
N THR A 49 2.94 -14.96 -3.21
CA THR A 49 4.23 -15.43 -2.75
C THR A 49 5.35 -14.68 -3.46
N LYS A 50 6.56 -14.73 -2.87
CA LYS A 50 7.75 -14.17 -3.50
C LYS A 50 8.04 -14.80 -4.88
N GLN A 51 7.79 -16.10 -5.01
CA GLN A 51 7.99 -16.83 -6.25
C GLN A 51 7.03 -16.35 -7.35
N GLU A 52 5.74 -16.22 -7.04
CA GLU A 52 4.75 -15.68 -8.00
C GLU A 52 5.11 -14.27 -8.47
N TRP A 53 5.60 -13.41 -7.57
CA TRP A 53 6.11 -12.09 -7.95
C TRP A 53 7.33 -12.17 -8.87
N GLN A 54 8.29 -13.06 -8.59
CA GLN A 54 9.46 -13.25 -9.43
C GLN A 54 9.08 -13.78 -10.82
N GLU A 55 8.18 -14.76 -10.89
CA GLU A 55 7.64 -15.31 -12.14
C GLU A 55 6.92 -14.22 -12.96
N LEU A 56 6.13 -13.37 -12.32
CA LEU A 56 5.47 -12.23 -12.95
C LEU A 56 6.49 -11.23 -13.53
N CYS A 57 7.52 -10.88 -12.75
CA CYS A 57 8.60 -10.02 -13.23
C CYS A 57 9.36 -10.64 -14.41
N ILE A 58 9.67 -11.95 -14.35
CA ILE A 58 10.30 -12.68 -15.45
C ILE A 58 9.43 -12.66 -16.70
N LYS A 59 8.13 -12.96 -16.56
CA LYS A 59 7.15 -12.93 -17.66
C LYS A 59 7.16 -11.60 -18.41
N TYR A 60 7.32 -10.50 -17.69
CA TYR A 60 7.38 -9.15 -18.25
C TYR A 60 8.81 -8.62 -18.42
N SER A 61 9.81 -9.51 -18.44
CA SER A 61 11.23 -9.18 -18.68
C SER A 61 11.75 -8.06 -17.77
N TYR A 62 11.37 -8.09 -16.49
CA TYR A 62 11.72 -7.09 -15.47
C TYR A 62 11.45 -5.65 -15.94
N ARG A 63 10.35 -5.46 -16.68
CA ARG A 63 9.95 -4.18 -17.27
C ARG A 63 8.76 -3.56 -16.53
N CYS A 64 8.82 -2.25 -16.33
CA CYS A 64 7.65 -1.46 -15.96
C CYS A 64 6.67 -1.43 -17.13
N LEU A 65 5.45 -1.95 -16.93
CA LEU A 65 4.46 -2.03 -18.01
C LEU A 65 3.90 -0.68 -18.47
N CYS A 66 4.09 0.39 -17.68
CA CYS A 66 3.64 1.73 -18.07
C CYS A 66 4.69 2.50 -18.88
N CYS A 67 5.94 2.56 -18.45
CA CYS A 67 6.97 3.40 -19.08
C CYS A 67 8.03 2.62 -19.87
N GLY A 68 8.03 1.29 -19.78
CA GLY A 68 8.95 0.43 -20.51
C GLY A 68 10.37 0.35 -19.96
N LYS A 69 10.73 1.10 -18.91
CA LYS A 69 12.04 0.98 -18.24
C LYS A 69 12.20 -0.38 -17.56
N GLN A 70 13.43 -0.85 -17.38
CA GLN A 70 13.74 -2.18 -16.84
C GLN A 70 14.68 -2.13 -15.63
N GLU A 71 14.64 -3.15 -14.78
CA GLU A 71 15.68 -3.34 -13.76
C GLU A 71 17.04 -3.63 -14.43
N PRO A 72 18.18 -3.16 -13.87
CA PRO A 72 18.33 -2.49 -12.58
C PRO A 72 18.21 -0.95 -12.63
N GLU A 73 17.94 -0.33 -13.79
CA GLU A 73 17.81 1.14 -13.92
C GLU A 73 16.69 1.69 -13.02
N ILE A 74 15.63 0.91 -12.87
CA ILE A 74 14.52 1.16 -11.95
C ILE A 74 14.39 0.00 -10.96
N LYS A 75 13.59 0.21 -9.91
CA LYS A 75 13.06 -0.87 -9.08
C LYS A 75 11.59 -1.07 -9.38
N LEU A 76 11.19 -2.32 -9.57
CA LEU A 76 9.79 -2.68 -9.74
C LEU A 76 9.08 -2.79 -8.40
N VAL A 77 7.81 -2.41 -8.41
CA VAL A 77 6.87 -2.56 -7.30
C VAL A 77 5.61 -3.24 -7.82
N ALA A 78 4.97 -4.00 -6.94
CA ALA A 78 3.68 -4.60 -7.21
C ALA A 78 2.59 -3.52 -7.18
N ASP A 79 2.06 -3.16 -8.34
CA ASP A 79 0.90 -2.30 -8.47
C ASP A 79 -0.37 -3.14 -8.67
N HIS A 80 -1.45 -2.74 -8.00
CA HIS A 80 -2.75 -3.37 -8.15
C HIS A 80 -3.49 -2.82 -9.36
N VAL A 81 -3.81 -3.64 -10.35
CA VAL A 81 -4.59 -3.25 -11.54
C VAL A 81 -5.92 -2.62 -11.12
N ILE A 82 -6.70 -3.32 -10.30
CA ILE A 82 -7.83 -2.79 -9.55
C ILE A 82 -7.30 -2.36 -8.17
N PRO A 83 -7.35 -1.08 -7.80
CA PRO A 83 -6.87 -0.62 -6.51
C PRO A 83 -7.61 -1.25 -5.32
N VAL A 84 -6.92 -1.48 -4.21
CA VAL A 84 -7.50 -1.99 -2.94
C VAL A 84 -8.68 -1.14 -2.46
N THR A 85 -8.64 0.18 -2.69
CA THR A 85 -9.73 1.12 -2.37
C THR A 85 -11.00 0.89 -3.19
N GLN A 86 -10.89 0.17 -4.30
CA GLN A 86 -11.97 -0.21 -5.20
C GLN A 86 -12.18 -1.74 -5.19
N MET A 87 -11.99 -2.38 -4.02
CA MET A 87 -12.20 -3.82 -3.81
C MET A 87 -11.24 -4.75 -4.57
N GLY A 88 -10.14 -4.24 -5.13
CA GLY A 88 -9.14 -5.09 -5.79
C GLY A 88 -8.34 -5.94 -4.79
N THR A 89 -8.15 -7.22 -5.10
CA THR A 89 -7.42 -8.18 -4.27
C THR A 89 -5.91 -8.00 -4.37
N SER A 90 -5.16 -8.53 -3.41
CA SER A 90 -3.69 -8.64 -3.48
C SER A 90 -3.22 -10.00 -4.00
N ASN A 91 -4.06 -10.69 -4.79
CA ASN A 91 -3.68 -11.90 -5.50
C ASN A 91 -2.82 -11.55 -6.72
N ILE A 92 -1.97 -12.48 -7.16
CA ILE A 92 -1.02 -12.23 -8.27
C ILE A 92 -1.72 -11.84 -9.58
N ASP A 93 -2.94 -12.31 -9.81
CA ASP A 93 -3.79 -12.00 -10.95
C ASP A 93 -4.31 -10.55 -10.98
N ASN A 94 -4.19 -9.79 -9.88
CA ASN A 94 -4.48 -8.36 -9.85
C ASN A 94 -3.20 -7.52 -9.77
N ILE A 95 -2.02 -8.13 -9.82
CA ILE A 95 -0.74 -7.42 -9.75
C ILE A 95 -0.15 -7.22 -11.14
N GLN A 96 0.48 -6.06 -11.33
CA GLN A 96 1.31 -5.75 -12.47
C GLN A 96 2.63 -5.07 -12.04
N PRO A 97 3.76 -5.35 -12.71
CA PRO A 97 5.02 -4.72 -12.38
C PRO A 97 5.09 -3.30 -12.93
N LEU A 98 5.19 -2.32 -12.03
CA LEU A 98 5.43 -0.91 -12.37
C LEU A 98 6.67 -0.41 -11.63
N CYS A 99 7.29 0.67 -12.13
CA CYS A 99 8.26 1.41 -11.33
C CYS A 99 7.56 2.31 -10.30
N GLY A 100 8.28 2.73 -9.26
CA GLY A 100 7.73 3.57 -8.19
C GLY A 100 7.10 4.88 -8.70
N SER A 101 7.66 5.52 -9.73
CA SER A 101 7.11 6.75 -10.31
C SER A 101 5.81 6.51 -11.09
N CYS A 102 5.75 5.44 -11.90
CA CYS A 102 4.52 5.07 -12.62
C CYS A 102 3.40 4.63 -11.67
N ASN A 103 3.73 3.81 -10.66
CA ASN A 103 2.78 3.42 -9.62
C ASN A 103 2.19 4.65 -8.90
N SER A 104 3.06 5.59 -8.49
CA SER A 104 2.64 6.85 -7.85
C SER A 104 1.74 7.69 -8.77
N LYS A 105 2.06 7.75 -10.07
CA LYS A 105 1.26 8.47 -11.08
C LYS A 105 -0.11 7.82 -11.33
N LYS A 106 -0.20 6.48 -11.29
CA LYS A 106 -1.46 5.74 -11.41
C LYS A 106 -2.36 5.97 -10.20
N HIS A 107 -1.78 6.04 -9.00
CA HIS A 107 -2.50 6.30 -7.75
C HIS A 107 -3.65 5.28 -7.56
N ASN A 108 -4.89 5.76 -7.44
CA ASN A 108 -6.09 4.97 -7.21
C ASN A 108 -6.89 4.74 -8.51
N LYS A 109 -6.27 4.87 -9.68
CA LYS A 109 -6.95 4.59 -10.96
C LYS A 109 -6.90 3.10 -11.25
N PHE A 110 -8.02 2.56 -11.74
CA PHE A 110 -8.05 1.22 -12.33
C PHE A 110 -7.48 1.31 -13.74
N ILE A 111 -6.26 0.79 -13.93
CA ILE A 111 -5.60 0.72 -15.24
C ILE A 111 -4.87 -0.61 -15.33
N ASP A 112 -5.12 -1.33 -16.42
CA ASP A 112 -4.42 -2.57 -16.76
C ASP A 112 -3.39 -2.30 -17.86
N TYR A 113 -2.11 -2.45 -17.53
CA TYR A 113 -0.99 -2.34 -18.47
C TYR A 113 -0.50 -3.70 -18.97
N ARG A 114 -1.14 -4.81 -18.55
CA ARG A 114 -0.84 -6.15 -19.01
C ARG A 114 -1.42 -6.31 -20.42
N ARG A 115 -0.58 -6.14 -21.43
CA ARG A 115 -0.91 -6.47 -22.82
C ARG A 115 -0.41 -7.88 -23.15
#